data_AF-A0AAU9JRI3-F1
#
_entry.id   AF-A0AAU9JRI3-F1
#
_cell.length_a   1.000
_cell.length_b   1.000
_cell.length_c   1.000
_cell.angle_alpha   90.00
_cell.angle_beta   90.00
_cell.angle_gamma   90.00
#
_symmetry.space_group_name_H-M   'P 1'
#
loop_
_entity.id
_entity.type
_entity.pdbx_description
1 polymer ?
#
loop_
_entity_poly.entity_id
_entity_poly.type
_entity_poly.pdbx_seq_one_letter_code
_entity_poly.pdbx_strand_id
1 'polypeptide(L)'
;MEAILECPVCVEQYDRSSHLPLVLLCGHTLCKKCATNLHKTTGKITCPLDRKYDNRQIQQISHSFHILELIEKLADMSQTLKYLKLSPSERLTAMRKQAEENLEKCRSHIGLANTKITEISEKKQKILTEISTSFNMLKEALEERQSILEKEIINKANEEIEKFEEIRDEAQELYDASNIAFEHLMGSNELDLDKEDLKPIAQLTELPAVEINWKYVIDEAAENFIKNLGRVGKWSIIAPIECDNYKNVTYWMVPSCCSQYYCCNKCHDRKETHQWVYANRMVCMYCEKEQDYRKLPNHCEYCNQHHKGVVSK
;
A
#
# COMPACT_ATOMS: atom_id res chain seq x y z
N MET A 1 28.14 49.20 5.24
CA MET A 1 28.38 47.75 5.39
C MET A 1 27.05 47.08 5.10
N GLU A 2 26.86 46.60 3.86
CA GLU A 2 25.64 45.92 3.44
C GLU A 2 25.56 44.56 4.14
N ALA A 3 24.40 44.26 4.73
CA ALA A 3 24.22 43.10 5.60
C ALA A 3 24.17 41.80 4.77
N ILE A 4 25.06 40.86 5.11
CA ILE A 4 25.29 39.57 4.44
C ILE A 4 24.14 38.60 4.78
N LEU A 5 23.00 38.72 4.08
CA LEU A 5 21.87 37.77 4.14
C LEU A 5 21.66 37.06 2.80
N GLU A 6 22.76 36.92 2.07
CA GLU A 6 22.83 36.29 0.76
C GLU A 6 23.75 35.07 0.83
N CYS A 7 23.56 34.16 -0.11
CA CYS A 7 24.41 33.01 -0.27
C CYS A 7 25.80 33.44 -0.78
N PRO A 8 26.92 33.05 -0.16
CA PRO A 8 28.26 33.43 -0.62
C PRO A 8 28.67 32.80 -1.97
N VAL A 9 27.85 31.89 -2.52
CA VAL A 9 28.12 31.19 -3.78
C VAL A 9 27.32 31.79 -4.93
N CYS A 10 26.02 32.00 -4.76
CA CYS A 10 25.16 32.53 -5.82
C CYS A 10 24.78 33.99 -5.65
N VAL A 11 25.10 34.60 -4.49
CA VAL A 11 24.79 36.00 -4.16
C VAL A 11 23.28 36.30 -4.23
N GLU A 12 22.46 35.26 -4.05
CA GLU A 12 21.00 35.38 -3.95
C GLU A 12 20.59 35.43 -2.48
N GLN A 13 19.56 36.21 -2.19
CA GLN A 13 18.99 36.32 -0.84
C GLN A 13 18.40 34.98 -0.40
N TYR A 14 18.54 34.65 0.89
CA TYR A 14 17.94 33.43 1.45
C TYR A 14 16.41 33.49 1.46
N ASP A 15 15.76 32.37 1.15
CA ASP A 15 14.30 32.25 1.08
C ASP A 15 13.78 30.90 1.63
N ARG A 16 12.46 30.74 1.78
CA ARG A 16 11.82 29.49 2.27
C ARG A 16 11.71 28.38 1.21
N SER A 17 12.16 28.64 -0.01
CA SER A 17 11.96 27.81 -1.20
C SER A 17 13.28 27.18 -1.67
N SER A 18 13.87 27.69 -2.74
CA SER A 18 15.08 27.16 -3.36
C SER A 18 16.37 27.66 -2.70
N HIS A 19 16.36 28.84 -2.10
CA HIS A 19 17.53 29.42 -1.42
C HIS A 19 17.45 29.26 0.11
N LEU A 20 16.99 28.09 0.56
CA LEU A 20 16.87 27.80 1.99
C LEU A 20 18.25 27.72 2.67
N PRO A 21 18.52 28.48 3.75
CA PRO A 21 19.84 28.55 4.38
C PRO A 21 20.16 27.26 5.16
N LEU A 22 21.23 26.59 4.75
CA LEU A 22 21.77 25.38 5.37
C LEU A 22 23.09 25.71 6.09
N VAL A 23 23.18 25.32 7.35
CA VAL A 23 24.34 25.55 8.22
C VAL A 23 25.25 24.34 8.19
N LEU A 24 26.42 24.50 7.59
CA LEU A 24 27.44 23.46 7.53
C LEU A 24 28.05 23.22 8.92
N LEU A 25 28.71 22.07 9.11
CA LEU A 25 29.41 21.73 10.36
C LEU A 25 30.45 22.78 10.78
N CYS A 26 31.03 23.49 9.82
CA CYS A 26 31.97 24.58 10.09
C CYS A 26 31.32 25.89 10.56
N GLY A 27 29.98 25.96 10.59
CA GLY A 27 29.21 27.14 11.00
C GLY A 27 28.85 28.09 9.85
N HIS A 28 29.44 27.92 8.66
CA HIS A 28 29.10 28.71 7.49
C HIS A 28 27.77 28.29 6.86
N THR A 29 27.03 29.26 6.32
CA THR A 29 25.72 29.04 5.71
C THR A 29 25.81 29.08 4.19
N LEU A 30 25.16 28.12 3.52
CA LEU A 30 24.95 28.08 2.07
C LEU A 30 23.49 27.85 1.76
N CYS A 31 23.00 28.31 0.61
CA CYS A 31 21.63 28.02 0.22
C CYS A 31 21.48 26.55 -0.24
N LYS A 32 20.29 25.96 -0.05
CA LYS A 32 20.01 24.55 -0.39
C LYS A 32 20.36 24.23 -1.83
N LYS A 33 20.05 25.12 -2.77
CA LYS A 33 20.41 24.99 -4.19
C LYS A 33 21.93 24.89 -4.39
N CYS A 34 22.72 25.78 -3.79
CA CYS A 34 24.18 25.77 -3.90
C CYS A 34 24.81 24.57 -3.19
N ALA A 35 24.38 24.23 -1.98
CA ALA A 35 24.83 23.03 -1.28
C ALA A 35 24.53 21.76 -2.09
N THR A 36 23.36 21.70 -2.71
CA THR A 36 22.98 20.60 -3.62
C THR A 36 23.86 20.52 -4.84
N ASN A 37 24.19 21.65 -5.46
CA ASN A 37 25.05 21.68 -6.63
C ASN A 37 26.49 21.30 -6.28
N LEU A 38 27.04 21.81 -5.16
CA LEU A 38 28.37 21.43 -4.68
C LEU A 38 28.46 19.93 -4.39
N HIS A 39 27.48 19.37 -3.67
CA HIS A 39 27.42 17.94 -3.40
C HIS A 39 27.33 17.09 -4.69
N LYS A 40 26.56 17.54 -5.69
CA LYS A 40 26.45 16.85 -6.99
C LYS A 40 27.77 16.85 -7.77
N THR A 41 28.54 17.95 -7.72
CA THR A 41 29.76 18.09 -8.52
C THR A 41 30.95 17.36 -7.92
N THR A 42 31.09 17.33 -6.59
CA THR A 42 32.29 16.81 -5.92
C THR A 42 32.04 15.62 -5.00
N GLY A 43 30.78 15.18 -4.85
CA GLY A 43 30.37 14.07 -3.97
C GLY A 43 30.36 14.40 -2.48
N LYS A 44 30.92 15.54 -2.06
CA LYS A 44 30.99 16.01 -0.68
C LYS A 44 30.85 17.52 -0.62
N ILE A 45 30.21 18.06 0.42
CA ILE A 45 30.08 19.51 0.54
C ILE A 45 31.38 20.04 1.12
N THR A 46 32.14 20.74 0.29
CA THR A 46 33.32 21.49 0.73
C THR A 46 32.89 22.93 0.89
N CYS A 47 32.99 23.48 2.10
CA CYS A 47 32.62 24.86 2.34
C CYS A 47 33.48 25.80 1.47
N PRO A 48 32.88 26.70 0.68
CA PRO A 48 33.63 27.61 -0.18
C PRO A 48 34.38 28.71 0.61
N LEU A 49 34.01 28.92 1.88
CA LEU A 49 34.60 29.97 2.73
C LEU A 49 35.86 29.50 3.47
N ASP A 50 35.85 28.28 4.02
CA ASP A 50 36.96 27.77 4.83
C ASP A 50 37.49 26.39 4.40
N ARG A 51 36.95 25.84 3.29
CA ARG A 51 37.32 24.55 2.71
C ARG A 51 37.11 23.34 3.63
N LYS A 52 36.42 23.49 4.76
CA LYS A 52 36.07 22.36 5.64
C LYS A 52 34.96 21.52 5.01
N TYR A 53 34.97 20.23 5.32
CA TYR A 53 34.00 19.27 4.81
C TYR A 53 32.76 19.18 5.71
N ASP A 54 31.60 19.09 5.07
CA ASP A 54 30.38 18.58 5.70
C ASP A 54 30.05 17.21 5.10
N ASN A 55 30.07 16.18 5.95
CA ASN A 55 29.87 14.78 5.57
C ASN A 55 28.40 14.34 5.70
N ARG A 56 27.50 15.21 6.17
CA ARG A 56 26.07 14.90 6.30
C ARG A 56 25.40 14.89 4.94
N GLN A 57 24.34 14.10 4.79
CA GLN A 57 23.45 14.23 3.64
C GLN A 57 22.71 15.57 3.70
N ILE A 58 22.36 16.16 2.56
CA ILE A 58 21.72 17.48 2.49
C ILE A 58 20.47 17.58 3.37
N GLN A 59 19.69 16.51 3.45
CA GLN A 59 18.46 16.40 4.25
C GLN A 59 18.72 16.41 5.76
N GLN A 60 19.94 16.10 6.19
CA GLN A 60 20.38 16.06 7.58
C GLN A 60 21.13 17.33 8.00
N ILE A 61 21.40 18.24 7.06
CA ILE A 61 22.06 19.51 7.36
C ILE A 61 21.04 20.45 8.00
N SER A 62 21.41 21.03 9.14
CA SER A 62 20.56 21.94 9.89
C SER A 62 20.21 23.19 9.09
N HIS A 63 18.95 23.61 9.17
CA HIS A 63 18.43 24.80 8.52
C HIS A 63 18.51 25.98 9.49
N SER A 64 18.94 27.16 9.02
CA SER A 64 18.90 28.36 9.85
C SER A 64 17.64 29.17 9.61
N PHE A 65 16.58 28.85 10.36
CA PHE A 65 15.35 29.66 10.32
C PHE A 65 15.55 31.05 10.94
N HIS A 66 16.54 31.23 11.82
CA HIS A 66 16.90 32.54 12.37
C HIS A 66 17.35 33.54 11.29
N ILE A 67 18.08 33.08 10.26
CA ILE A 67 18.46 33.95 9.14
C ILE A 67 17.21 34.44 8.39
N LEU A 68 16.22 33.58 8.19
CA LEU A 68 14.96 33.95 7.55
C LEU A 68 14.15 34.93 8.40
N GLU A 69 14.08 34.71 9.71
CA GLU A 69 13.42 35.62 10.65
C GLU A 69 14.11 36.99 10.70
N LEU A 70 15.46 37.03 10.64
CA LEU A 70 16.22 38.27 10.56
C LEU A 70 15.94 39.03 9.26
N ILE A 71 15.86 38.34 8.12
CA ILE A 71 15.46 38.94 6.84
C ILE A 71 14.07 39.58 6.96
N GLU A 72 13.10 38.86 7.51
CA GLU A 72 11.74 39.35 7.74
C GLU A 72 11.75 40.61 8.64
N LYS A 73 12.44 40.56 9.79
CA LYS A 73 12.54 41.70 10.72
C LYS A 73 13.23 42.92 10.10
N LEU A 74 14.31 42.72 9.33
CA LEU A 74 15.01 43.82 8.68
C LEU A 74 14.17 44.45 7.56
N ALA A 75 13.38 43.65 6.84
CA ALA A 75 12.43 44.16 5.87
C ALA A 75 11.37 45.05 6.56
N ASP A 76 10.81 44.60 7.69
CA ASP A 76 9.84 45.37 8.48
C ASP A 76 10.43 46.67 9.02
N MET A 77 11.66 46.62 9.57
CA MET A 77 12.37 47.81 10.06
C MET A 77 12.64 48.80 8.93
N SER A 78 13.12 48.34 7.77
CA SER A 78 13.34 49.17 6.58
C SER A 78 12.05 49.84 6.11
N GLN A 79 10.95 49.09 6.10
CA GLN A 79 9.65 49.61 5.68
C GLN A 79 9.10 50.64 6.69
N THR A 80 9.31 50.40 7.99
CA THR A 80 8.97 51.35 9.06
C THR A 80 9.74 52.67 8.90
N LEU A 81 11.05 52.59 8.65
CA LEU A 81 11.88 53.76 8.38
C LEU A 81 11.43 54.52 7.13
N LYS A 82 10.98 53.81 6.08
CA LYS A 82 10.42 54.41 4.85
C LYS A 82 9.16 55.23 5.16
N TYR A 83 8.27 54.72 6.02
CA TYR A 83 7.07 55.44 6.45
C TYR A 83 7.37 56.63 7.35
N LEU A 84 8.38 56.52 8.22
CA LEU A 84 8.78 57.61 9.11
C LEU A 84 9.32 58.85 8.37
N LYS A 85 9.88 58.66 7.17
CA LYS A 85 10.36 59.74 6.29
C LYS A 85 9.23 60.56 5.63
N LEU A 86 7.99 60.06 5.64
CA LEU A 86 6.83 60.73 5.05
C LEU A 86 6.12 61.63 6.07
N SER A 87 5.40 62.65 5.58
CA SER A 87 4.51 63.45 6.42
C SER A 87 3.38 62.58 7.02
N PRO A 88 2.75 62.99 8.13
CA PRO A 88 1.68 62.21 8.77
C PRO A 88 0.53 61.83 7.83
N SER A 89 0.13 62.72 6.91
CA SER A 89 -0.94 62.48 5.94
C SER A 89 -0.52 61.47 4.87
N GLU A 90 0.67 61.64 4.29
CA GLU A 90 1.21 60.73 3.27
C GLU A 90 1.47 59.34 3.83
N ARG A 91 1.95 59.25 5.08
CA ARG A 91 2.15 57.99 5.80
C ARG A 91 0.85 57.21 5.93
N LEU A 92 -0.22 57.88 6.38
CA LEU A 92 -1.52 57.25 6.56
C LEU A 92 -2.07 56.71 5.23
N THR A 93 -1.95 57.48 4.16
CA THR A 93 -2.36 57.06 2.81
C THR A 93 -1.54 55.87 2.30
N ALA A 94 -0.21 55.90 2.47
CA ALA A 94 0.66 54.80 2.06
C ALA A 94 0.38 53.51 2.84
N MET A 95 0.16 53.61 4.15
CA MET A 95 -0.18 52.46 5.00
C MET A 95 -1.54 51.87 4.65
N ARG A 96 -2.56 52.70 4.34
CA ARG A 96 -3.87 52.23 3.86
C ARG A 96 -3.74 51.45 2.56
N LYS A 97 -3.05 52.02 1.56
CA LYS A 97 -2.81 51.35 0.28
C LYS A 97 -2.07 50.01 0.45
N GLN A 98 -1.03 49.99 1.28
CA GLN A 98 -0.30 48.75 1.58
C GLN A 98 -1.20 47.70 2.26
N ALA A 99 -2.06 48.11 3.18
CA ALA A 99 -3.00 47.22 3.85
C ALA A 99 -4.02 46.64 2.85
N GLU A 100 -4.55 47.45 1.93
CA GLU A 100 -5.44 47.01 0.85
C GLU A 100 -4.75 45.98 -0.06
N GLU A 101 -3.52 46.26 -0.51
CA GLU A 101 -2.73 45.32 -1.33
C GLU A 101 -2.45 44.00 -0.59
N ASN A 102 -2.14 44.07 0.71
CA ASN A 102 -1.90 42.88 1.53
C ASN A 102 -3.18 42.06 1.74
N LEU A 103 -4.32 42.71 1.96
CA LEU A 103 -5.62 42.05 2.08
C LEU A 103 -5.99 41.31 0.79
N GLU A 104 -5.73 41.91 -0.37
CA GLU A 104 -6.00 41.26 -1.67
C GLU A 104 -5.08 40.06 -1.90
N LYS A 105 -3.79 40.15 -1.55
CA LYS A 105 -2.86 39.00 -1.57
C LYS A 105 -3.33 37.88 -0.65
N CYS A 106 -3.71 38.19 0.59
CA CYS A 106 -4.23 37.21 1.54
C CYS A 106 -5.49 36.53 0.99
N ARG A 107 -6.41 37.29 0.39
CA ARG A 107 -7.61 36.74 -0.25
C ARG A 107 -7.27 35.76 -1.38
N SER A 108 -6.33 36.13 -2.25
CA SER A 108 -5.84 35.26 -3.32
C SER A 108 -5.23 33.96 -2.78
N HIS A 109 -4.39 34.05 -1.73
CA HIS A 109 -3.80 32.88 -1.08
C HIS A 109 -4.85 31.97 -0.43
N ILE A 110 -5.87 32.53 0.22
CA ILE A 110 -7.00 31.78 0.78
C ILE A 110 -7.74 31.05 -0.36
N GLY A 111 -7.97 31.72 -1.49
CA GLY A 111 -8.58 31.12 -2.67
C GLY A 111 -7.80 29.90 -3.18
N LEU A 112 -6.48 30.04 -3.36
CA LEU A 112 -5.61 28.95 -3.78
C LEU A 112 -5.62 27.77 -2.79
N ALA A 113 -5.56 28.07 -1.48
CA ALA A 113 -5.60 27.06 -0.43
C ALA A 113 -6.93 26.29 -0.46
N ASN A 114 -8.06 26.99 -0.60
CA ASN A 114 -9.38 26.36 -0.72
C ASN A 114 -9.46 25.45 -1.95
N THR A 115 -8.96 25.88 -3.11
CA THR A 115 -8.90 25.03 -4.32
C THR A 115 -8.10 23.75 -4.04
N LYS A 116 -6.95 23.85 -3.36
CA LYS A 116 -6.16 22.67 -2.98
C LYS A 116 -6.86 21.75 -1.98
N ILE A 117 -7.58 22.31 -1.02
CA ILE A 117 -8.40 21.53 -0.09
C ILE A 117 -9.47 20.74 -0.85
N THR A 118 -10.15 21.38 -1.83
CA THR A 118 -11.15 20.72 -2.67
C THR A 118 -10.52 19.60 -3.51
N GLU A 119 -9.41 19.87 -4.22
CA GLU A 119 -8.69 18.86 -5.02
C GLU A 119 -8.30 17.62 -4.18
N ILE A 120 -7.80 17.84 -2.95
CA ILE A 120 -7.41 16.76 -2.04
C ILE A 120 -8.65 15.99 -1.56
N SER A 121 -9.74 16.69 -1.26
CA SER A 121 -11.00 16.08 -0.80
C SER A 121 -11.64 15.21 -1.87
N GLU A 122 -11.66 15.65 -3.13
CA GLU A 122 -12.16 14.86 -4.26
C GLU A 122 -11.32 13.60 -4.48
N LYS A 123 -9.99 13.72 -4.45
CA LYS A 123 -9.08 12.58 -4.58
C LYS A 123 -9.26 11.58 -3.43
N LYS A 124 -9.40 12.07 -2.20
CA LYS A 124 -9.72 11.24 -1.04
C LYS A 124 -11.01 10.45 -1.28
N GLN A 125 -12.08 11.13 -1.72
CA GLN A 125 -13.36 10.48 -1.92
C GLN A 125 -13.31 9.41 -3.01
N LYS A 126 -12.64 9.71 -4.13
CA LYS A 126 -12.43 8.75 -5.22
C LYS A 126 -11.75 7.47 -4.74
N ILE A 127 -10.66 7.59 -3.99
CA ILE A 127 -9.91 6.45 -3.46
C ILE A 127 -10.76 5.65 -2.46
N LEU A 128 -11.51 6.33 -1.59
CA LEU A 128 -12.42 5.64 -0.67
C LEU A 128 -13.47 4.82 -1.42
N THR A 129 -14.04 5.36 -2.51
CA THR A 129 -14.97 4.62 -3.36
C THR A 129 -14.31 3.43 -4.04
N GLU A 130 -13.11 3.59 -4.61
CA GLU A 130 -12.36 2.51 -5.25
C GLU A 130 -12.04 1.37 -4.27
N ILE A 131 -11.66 1.70 -3.03
CA ILE A 131 -11.46 0.73 -1.95
C ILE A 131 -12.77 -0.02 -1.70
N SER A 132 -13.86 0.69 -1.43
CA SER A 132 -15.15 0.05 -1.13
C SER A 132 -15.62 -0.87 -2.26
N THR A 133 -15.53 -0.44 -3.52
CA THR A 133 -15.92 -1.26 -4.68
C THR A 133 -15.07 -2.52 -4.80
N SER A 134 -13.74 -2.39 -4.66
CA SER A 134 -12.82 -3.54 -4.79
C SER A 134 -13.07 -4.59 -3.71
N PHE A 135 -13.32 -4.16 -2.48
CA PHE A 135 -13.60 -5.08 -1.37
C PHE A 135 -15.00 -5.69 -1.45
N ASN A 136 -16.00 -4.95 -1.91
CA ASN A 136 -17.35 -5.49 -2.10
C ASN A 136 -17.37 -6.63 -3.15
N MET A 137 -16.66 -6.46 -4.27
CA MET A 137 -16.55 -7.53 -5.28
C MET A 137 -15.96 -8.82 -4.70
N LEU A 138 -14.93 -8.70 -3.86
CA LEU A 138 -14.33 -9.86 -3.20
C LEU A 138 -15.26 -10.48 -2.17
N LYS A 139 -15.96 -9.65 -1.40
CA LYS A 139 -16.96 -10.11 -0.45
C LYS A 139 -18.06 -10.93 -1.15
N GLU A 140 -18.61 -10.41 -2.24
CA GLU A 140 -19.63 -11.10 -3.04
C GLU A 140 -19.12 -12.44 -3.56
N ALA A 141 -17.89 -12.49 -4.10
CA ALA A 141 -17.29 -13.74 -4.58
C ALA A 141 -17.04 -14.76 -3.46
N LEU A 142 -16.65 -14.29 -2.26
CA LEU A 142 -16.46 -15.16 -1.10
C LEU A 142 -17.80 -15.70 -0.57
N GLU A 143 -18.84 -14.85 -0.49
CA GLU A 143 -20.19 -15.25 -0.10
C GLU A 143 -20.78 -16.28 -1.09
N GLU A 144 -20.56 -16.08 -2.39
CA GLU A 144 -20.95 -17.05 -3.42
C GLU A 144 -20.23 -18.39 -3.22
N ARG A 145 -18.90 -18.38 -3.03
CA ARG A 145 -18.14 -19.62 -2.83
C ARG A 145 -18.53 -20.34 -1.54
N GLN A 146 -18.80 -19.60 -0.47
CA GLN A 146 -19.32 -20.17 0.78
C GLN A 146 -20.62 -20.92 0.52
N SER A 147 -21.59 -20.29 -0.15
CA SER A 147 -22.88 -20.92 -0.46
C SER A 147 -22.71 -22.21 -1.29
N ILE A 148 -21.76 -22.23 -2.24
CA ILE A 148 -21.46 -23.42 -3.03
C ILE A 148 -20.91 -24.55 -2.14
N LEU A 149 -19.95 -24.27 -1.27
CA LEU A 149 -19.37 -25.27 -0.37
C LEU A 149 -20.40 -25.86 0.60
N GLU A 150 -21.28 -25.02 1.14
CA GLU A 150 -22.38 -25.45 1.99
C GLU A 150 -23.31 -26.43 1.24
N LYS A 151 -23.68 -26.10 -0.01
CA LYS A 151 -24.48 -26.98 -0.87
C LYS A 151 -23.77 -28.29 -1.18
N GLU A 152 -22.47 -28.26 -1.47
CA GLU A 152 -21.68 -29.47 -1.74
C GLU A 152 -21.72 -30.44 -0.54
N ILE A 153 -21.55 -29.94 0.69
CA ILE A 153 -21.61 -30.77 1.91
C ILE A 153 -23.01 -31.30 2.15
N ILE A 154 -24.04 -30.46 2.03
CA ILE A 154 -25.44 -30.87 2.22
C ILE A 154 -25.80 -32.00 1.24
N ASN A 155 -25.46 -31.86 -0.03
CA ASN A 155 -25.75 -32.88 -1.04
C ASN A 155 -25.06 -34.20 -0.71
N LYS A 156 -23.75 -34.17 -0.38
CA LYS A 156 -23.01 -35.37 0.00
C LYS A 156 -23.56 -36.04 1.26
N ALA A 157 -24.00 -35.25 2.24
CA ALA A 157 -24.63 -35.78 3.44
C ALA A 157 -25.95 -36.47 3.13
N ASN A 158 -26.79 -35.83 2.30
CA ASN A 158 -28.09 -36.38 1.91
C ASN A 158 -27.95 -37.69 1.12
N GLU A 159 -26.98 -37.77 0.20
CA GLU A 159 -26.69 -39.01 -0.55
C GLU A 159 -26.31 -40.18 0.37
N GLU A 160 -25.54 -39.93 1.44
CA GLU A 160 -25.21 -40.97 2.42
C GLU A 160 -26.40 -41.30 3.32
N ILE A 161 -27.15 -40.29 3.76
CA ILE A 161 -28.38 -40.50 4.55
C ILE A 161 -29.35 -41.39 3.78
N GLU A 162 -29.63 -41.08 2.51
CA GLU A 162 -30.57 -41.84 1.67
C GLU A 162 -30.21 -43.33 1.62
N LYS A 163 -28.93 -43.68 1.45
CA LYS A 163 -28.47 -45.09 1.47
C LYS A 163 -28.74 -45.77 2.81
N PHE A 164 -28.53 -45.08 3.92
CA PHE A 164 -28.78 -45.65 5.25
C PHE A 164 -30.28 -45.72 5.57
N GLU A 165 -31.09 -44.81 5.01
CA GLU A 165 -32.55 -44.89 5.10
C GLU A 165 -33.09 -46.09 4.33
N GLU A 166 -32.59 -46.38 3.12
CA GLU A 166 -32.93 -47.59 2.37
C GLU A 166 -32.61 -48.86 3.18
N ILE A 167 -31.39 -48.96 3.74
CA ILE A 167 -30.99 -50.10 4.57
C ILE A 167 -31.89 -50.23 5.82
N ARG A 168 -32.21 -49.11 6.48
CA ARG A 168 -33.10 -49.08 7.64
C ARG A 168 -34.48 -49.60 7.26
N ASP A 169 -35.04 -49.14 6.16
CA ASP A 169 -36.39 -49.48 5.72
C ASP A 169 -36.47 -50.97 5.34
N GLU A 170 -35.47 -51.50 4.61
CA GLU A 170 -35.35 -52.94 4.33
C GLU A 170 -35.23 -53.78 5.62
N ALA A 171 -34.42 -53.34 6.57
CA ALA A 171 -34.26 -54.02 7.85
C ALA A 171 -35.55 -54.01 8.69
N GLN A 172 -36.31 -52.90 8.64
CA GLN A 172 -37.59 -52.77 9.32
C GLN A 172 -38.64 -53.70 8.72
N GLU A 173 -38.74 -53.79 7.39
CA GLU A 173 -39.66 -54.72 6.72
C GLU A 173 -39.36 -56.19 7.09
N LEU A 174 -38.07 -56.56 7.12
CA LEU A 174 -37.63 -57.90 7.54
C LEU A 174 -37.97 -58.19 9.00
N TYR A 175 -37.77 -57.20 9.89
CA TYR A 175 -38.12 -57.31 11.30
C TYR A 175 -39.63 -57.53 11.48
N ASP A 176 -40.46 -56.71 10.84
CA ASP A 176 -41.91 -56.80 10.94
C ASP A 176 -42.43 -58.15 10.46
N ALA A 177 -41.93 -58.63 9.31
CA ALA A 177 -42.29 -59.95 8.77
C ALA A 177 -41.87 -61.10 9.72
N SER A 178 -40.67 -61.01 10.28
CA SER A 178 -40.14 -62.01 11.22
C SER A 178 -40.92 -62.00 12.54
N ASN A 179 -41.31 -60.84 13.04
CA ASN A 179 -42.09 -60.69 14.26
C ASN A 179 -43.50 -61.28 14.10
N ILE A 180 -44.15 -61.08 12.94
CA ILE A 180 -45.43 -61.73 12.61
C ILE A 180 -45.30 -63.26 12.64
N ALA A 181 -44.25 -63.81 12.00
CA ALA A 181 -44.00 -65.25 11.99
C ALA A 181 -43.72 -65.80 13.40
N PHE A 182 -42.96 -65.06 14.22
CA PHE A 182 -42.68 -65.42 15.61
C PHE A 182 -43.94 -65.46 16.48
N GLU A 183 -44.77 -64.42 16.41
CA GLU A 183 -46.05 -64.36 17.15
C GLU A 183 -46.98 -65.52 16.77
N HIS A 184 -47.03 -65.88 15.48
CA HIS A 184 -47.79 -67.03 15.00
C HIS A 184 -47.29 -68.35 15.61
N LEU A 185 -45.97 -68.56 15.63
CA LEU A 185 -45.33 -69.74 16.22
C LEU A 185 -45.52 -69.84 17.73
N MET A 186 -45.48 -68.71 18.45
CA MET A 186 -45.70 -68.67 19.90
C MET A 186 -47.17 -68.96 20.29
N GLY A 187 -48.11 -68.73 19.37
CA GLY A 187 -49.54 -68.99 19.56
C GLY A 187 -50.03 -70.38 19.11
N SER A 188 -49.18 -71.19 18.48
CA SER A 188 -49.55 -72.50 17.91
C SER A 188 -49.15 -73.67 18.84
N ASN A 189 -49.93 -74.77 18.82
CA ASN A 189 -49.64 -75.98 19.60
C ASN A 189 -48.84 -77.00 18.77
N GLU A 190 -48.04 -77.86 19.42
CA GLU A 190 -47.12 -78.85 18.80
C GLU A 190 -47.75 -79.80 17.75
N LEU A 191 -49.08 -79.91 17.71
CA LEU A 191 -49.82 -80.82 16.83
C LEU A 191 -50.31 -80.21 15.50
N ASP A 192 -50.20 -78.88 15.32
CA ASP A 192 -50.74 -78.14 14.16
C ASP A 192 -49.68 -77.41 13.31
N LEU A 193 -48.37 -77.71 13.49
CA LEU A 193 -47.31 -77.07 12.71
C LEU A 193 -47.19 -77.69 11.30
N ASP A 194 -47.53 -76.92 10.27
CA ASP A 194 -47.39 -77.30 8.87
C ASP A 194 -45.96 -77.00 8.35
N LYS A 195 -45.56 -77.63 7.24
CA LYS A 195 -44.23 -77.41 6.64
C LYS A 195 -43.96 -75.96 6.21
N GLU A 196 -44.98 -75.14 6.06
CA GLU A 196 -44.83 -73.71 5.75
C GLU A 196 -44.44 -72.88 6.98
N ASP A 197 -44.76 -73.34 8.20
CA ASP A 197 -44.44 -72.67 9.48
C ASP A 197 -42.96 -72.81 9.87
N LEU A 198 -42.23 -73.70 9.20
CA LEU A 198 -40.81 -73.99 9.44
C LEU A 198 -39.84 -73.18 8.56
N LYS A 199 -40.27 -72.06 7.97
CA LYS A 199 -39.33 -71.19 7.22
C LYS A 199 -38.34 -70.52 8.19
N PRO A 200 -37.02 -70.58 7.92
CA PRO A 200 -36.04 -69.91 8.77
C PRO A 200 -36.32 -68.39 8.81
N ILE A 201 -36.27 -67.80 9.99
CA ILE A 201 -36.27 -66.34 10.15
C ILE A 201 -35.09 -65.79 9.34
N ALA A 202 -35.36 -64.82 8.46
CA ALA A 202 -34.34 -64.23 7.60
C ALA A 202 -33.23 -63.63 8.45
N GLN A 203 -31.97 -63.89 8.09
CA GLN A 203 -30.82 -63.27 8.76
C GLN A 203 -30.66 -61.83 8.28
N LEU A 204 -30.58 -60.89 9.23
CA LEU A 204 -30.24 -59.50 8.94
C LEU A 204 -28.82 -59.42 8.36
N THR A 205 -28.67 -58.69 7.26
CA THR A 205 -27.38 -58.34 6.69
C THR A 205 -26.61 -57.44 7.66
N GLU A 206 -25.31 -57.68 7.87
CA GLU A 206 -24.50 -56.85 8.76
C GLU A 206 -24.44 -55.40 8.25
N LEU A 207 -24.67 -54.44 9.14
CA LEU A 207 -24.52 -53.01 8.83
C LEU A 207 -23.06 -52.74 8.41
N PRO A 208 -22.83 -52.09 7.25
CA PRO A 208 -21.49 -51.75 6.83
C PRO A 208 -20.85 -50.79 7.85
N ALA A 209 -19.62 -51.09 8.27
CA ALA A 209 -18.84 -50.18 9.11
C ALA A 209 -18.43 -48.95 8.29
N VAL A 210 -19.09 -47.81 8.52
CA VAL A 210 -18.79 -46.56 7.82
C VAL A 210 -18.32 -45.51 8.82
N GLU A 211 -17.10 -44.99 8.61
CA GLU A 211 -16.54 -43.88 9.37
C GLU A 211 -16.51 -42.62 8.46
N ILE A 212 -17.40 -41.67 8.72
CA ILE A 212 -17.52 -40.44 7.92
C ILE A 212 -16.61 -39.36 8.51
N ASN A 213 -15.49 -39.09 7.85
CA ASN A 213 -14.52 -38.07 8.25
C ASN A 213 -14.50 -36.90 7.26
N TRP A 214 -15.14 -35.78 7.61
CA TRP A 214 -15.09 -34.54 6.82
C TRP A 214 -14.28 -33.48 7.53
N LYS A 215 -13.39 -32.81 6.79
CA LYS A 215 -12.54 -31.75 7.32
C LYS A 215 -12.54 -30.55 6.38
N TYR A 216 -13.00 -29.41 6.87
CA TYR A 216 -12.78 -28.13 6.23
C TYR A 216 -11.37 -27.63 6.56
N VAL A 217 -10.60 -27.23 5.54
CA VAL A 217 -9.23 -26.72 5.68
C VAL A 217 -9.15 -25.35 5.02
N ILE A 218 -8.80 -24.34 5.81
CA ILE A 218 -8.40 -23.02 5.32
C ILE A 218 -6.88 -22.96 5.31
N ASP A 219 -6.32 -22.52 4.19
CA ASP A 219 -4.88 -22.26 4.04
C ASP A 219 -4.50 -20.94 4.74
N GLU A 220 -3.49 -20.96 5.62
CA GLU A 220 -2.92 -19.75 6.24
C GLU A 220 -2.40 -18.74 5.21
N ALA A 221 -1.97 -19.21 4.02
CA ALA A 221 -1.58 -18.33 2.93
C ALA A 221 -2.76 -17.52 2.38
N ALA A 222 -3.98 -18.06 2.42
CA ALA A 222 -5.20 -17.36 2.00
C ALA A 222 -5.58 -16.24 2.99
N GLU A 223 -5.42 -16.48 4.30
CA GLU A 223 -5.64 -15.45 5.33
C GLU A 223 -4.61 -14.32 5.20
N ASN A 224 -3.34 -14.67 4.98
CA ASN A 224 -2.28 -13.69 4.74
C ASN A 224 -2.48 -12.93 3.42
N PHE A 225 -3.02 -13.56 2.38
CA PHE A 225 -3.37 -12.90 1.14
C PHE A 225 -4.46 -11.84 1.36
N ILE A 226 -5.52 -12.15 2.10
CA ILE A 226 -6.59 -11.20 2.45
C ILE A 226 -6.05 -10.02 3.26
N LYS A 227 -5.15 -10.28 4.24
CA LYS A 227 -4.51 -9.22 5.05
C LYS A 227 -3.64 -8.26 4.22
N ASN A 228 -3.12 -8.71 3.08
CA ASN A 228 -2.25 -7.92 2.19
C ASN A 228 -3.01 -7.31 1.00
N LEU A 229 -4.33 -7.45 0.96
CA LEU A 229 -5.14 -7.08 -0.19
C LEU A 229 -5.43 -5.57 -0.18
N GLY A 230 -4.82 -4.85 -1.13
CA GLY A 230 -4.89 -3.40 -1.24
C GLY A 230 -3.79 -2.68 -0.45
N ARG A 231 -3.14 -1.69 -1.09
CA ARG A 231 -2.15 -0.79 -0.48
C ARG A 231 -2.47 0.65 -0.84
N VAL A 232 -2.51 1.54 0.15
CA VAL A 232 -2.64 2.98 -0.06
C VAL A 232 -1.24 3.59 -0.01
N GLY A 233 -0.71 3.96 -1.18
CA GLY A 233 0.59 4.63 -1.29
C GLY A 233 0.59 6.04 -0.67
N LYS A 234 1.78 6.49 -0.23
CA LYS A 234 1.97 7.84 0.33
C LYS A 234 1.63 8.94 -0.71
N TRP A 235 0.73 9.83 -0.32
CA TRP A 235 0.35 11.04 -1.09
C TRP A 235 1.38 12.17 -1.05
N SER A 236 2.52 11.96 -0.39
CA SER A 236 3.66 12.86 -0.39
C SER A 236 4.79 12.27 -1.21
N ILE A 237 5.17 12.96 -2.29
CA ILE A 237 6.41 12.69 -3.01
C ILE A 237 7.56 13.04 -2.07
N ILE A 238 8.11 12.02 -1.42
CA ILE A 238 9.51 11.99 -1.00
C ILE A 238 10.17 10.97 -1.92
N ALA A 239 11.25 11.39 -2.58
CA ALA A 239 11.94 10.65 -3.63
C ALA A 239 12.55 9.30 -3.14
N PRO A 240 13.16 8.54 -4.06
CA PRO A 240 12.85 7.17 -4.45
C PRO A 240 13.51 6.13 -3.53
N ILE A 241 13.28 4.84 -3.82
CA ILE A 241 13.99 3.71 -3.21
C ILE A 241 15.47 4.05 -2.99
N GLU A 242 15.95 3.96 -1.75
CA GLU A 242 17.38 4.04 -1.45
C GLU A 242 18.07 2.82 -2.07
N CYS A 243 18.61 3.02 -3.26
CA CYS A 243 19.50 2.08 -3.92
C CYS A 243 20.94 2.51 -3.69
N ASP A 244 21.83 1.63 -3.27
CA ASP A 244 23.25 2.00 -3.07
C ASP A 244 23.96 2.39 -4.38
N ASN A 245 23.36 2.06 -5.52
CA ASN A 245 23.96 2.25 -6.84
C ASN A 245 23.29 3.35 -7.68
N TYR A 246 22.05 3.76 -7.37
CA TYR A 246 21.26 4.67 -8.21
C TYR A 246 20.44 5.67 -7.38
N LYS A 247 20.28 6.91 -7.88
CA LYS A 247 19.70 8.06 -7.14
C LYS A 247 18.21 8.31 -7.37
N ASN A 248 17.64 7.81 -8.47
CA ASN A 248 16.28 8.13 -8.93
C ASN A 248 15.50 6.88 -9.38
N VAL A 249 15.63 5.78 -8.63
CA VAL A 249 14.95 4.51 -8.93
C VAL A 249 13.46 4.64 -8.66
N THR A 250 12.65 4.67 -9.72
CA THR A 250 11.18 4.88 -9.61
C THR A 250 10.37 3.61 -9.89
N TYR A 251 11.04 2.46 -9.89
CA TYR A 251 10.45 1.14 -10.15
C TYR A 251 11.30 0.04 -9.52
N TRP A 252 10.68 -1.10 -9.22
CA TRP A 252 11.40 -2.33 -8.87
C TRP A 252 11.64 -3.16 -10.12
N MET A 253 12.83 -3.73 -10.26
CA MET A 253 13.14 -4.72 -11.28
C MET A 253 12.86 -6.11 -10.74
N VAL A 254 12.25 -6.97 -11.57
CA VAL A 254 11.93 -8.36 -11.22
C VAL A 254 12.68 -9.29 -12.20
N PRO A 255 13.90 -9.73 -11.85
CA PRO A 255 14.70 -10.63 -12.68
C PRO A 255 14.08 -12.03 -12.75
N SER A 256 14.27 -12.72 -13.87
CA SER A 256 13.71 -14.06 -14.07
C SER A 256 14.43 -15.16 -13.26
N CYS A 257 15.64 -14.90 -12.74
CA CYS A 257 16.40 -15.88 -11.96
C CYS A 257 15.73 -16.25 -10.62
N CYS A 258 15.13 -15.28 -9.94
CA CYS A 258 14.54 -15.49 -8.61
C CYS A 258 13.14 -14.89 -8.42
N SER A 259 12.68 -14.06 -9.37
CA SER A 259 11.37 -13.38 -9.33
C SER A 259 11.12 -12.55 -8.06
N GLN A 260 12.20 -12.07 -7.43
CA GLN A 260 12.14 -11.15 -6.28
C GLN A 260 12.33 -9.69 -6.72
N TYR A 261 12.09 -8.73 -5.83
CA TYR A 261 12.14 -7.30 -6.13
C TYR A 261 13.49 -6.67 -5.80
N TYR A 262 14.13 -6.04 -6.78
CA TYR A 262 15.39 -5.31 -6.56
C TYR A 262 15.39 -3.96 -7.25
N CYS A 263 16.05 -2.99 -6.63
CA CYS A 263 16.16 -1.64 -7.16
C CYS A 263 17.22 -1.52 -8.27
N CYS A 264 18.12 -2.50 -8.40
CA CYS A 264 19.02 -2.69 -9.53
C CYS A 264 19.70 -4.07 -9.48
N ASN A 265 20.39 -4.43 -10.56
CA ASN A 265 21.19 -5.65 -10.66
C ASN A 265 22.29 -5.77 -9.59
N LYS A 266 23.02 -4.69 -9.31
CA LYS A 266 24.10 -4.71 -8.29
C LYS A 266 23.57 -4.98 -6.87
N CYS A 267 22.36 -4.50 -6.56
CA CYS A 267 21.72 -4.76 -5.27
C CYS A 267 21.19 -6.18 -5.16
N HIS A 268 20.82 -6.80 -6.29
CA HIS A 268 20.52 -8.23 -6.37
C HIS A 268 21.78 -9.06 -6.12
N ASP A 269 22.84 -8.84 -6.89
CA ASP A 269 24.06 -9.68 -6.86
C ASP A 269 24.77 -9.65 -5.50
N ARG A 270 24.54 -8.61 -4.70
CA ARG A 270 25.04 -8.53 -3.33
C ARG A 270 24.20 -9.34 -2.34
N LYS A 271 22.90 -9.50 -2.59
CA LYS A 271 21.96 -10.19 -1.70
C LYS A 271 21.82 -11.68 -2.03
N GLU A 272 21.93 -12.02 -3.31
CA GLU A 272 21.69 -13.35 -3.81
C GLU A 272 22.99 -14.13 -4.03
N THR A 273 22.91 -15.46 -3.93
CA THR A 273 24.03 -16.38 -4.18
C THR A 273 24.25 -16.69 -5.67
N HIS A 274 23.46 -16.09 -6.55
CA HIS A 274 23.52 -16.25 -7.99
C HIS A 274 23.60 -14.90 -8.69
N GLN A 275 24.09 -14.90 -9.94
CA GLN A 275 24.20 -13.67 -10.72
C GLN A 275 22.87 -13.26 -11.35
N TRP A 276 22.72 -11.95 -11.51
CA TRP A 276 21.59 -11.31 -12.16
C TRP A 276 21.35 -11.86 -13.57
N VAL A 277 20.13 -12.33 -13.80
CA VAL A 277 19.59 -12.56 -15.14
C VAL A 277 18.65 -11.41 -15.49
N TYR A 278 18.75 -10.90 -16.72
CA TYR A 278 18.02 -9.72 -17.20
C TYR A 278 16.54 -9.73 -16.77
N ALA A 279 16.06 -8.60 -16.25
CA ALA A 279 14.67 -8.46 -15.83
C ALA A 279 13.75 -8.18 -17.02
N ASN A 280 12.74 -9.03 -17.17
CA ASN A 280 11.69 -8.84 -18.17
C ASN A 280 10.50 -8.05 -17.62
N ARG A 281 10.43 -7.92 -16.30
CA ARG A 281 9.28 -7.34 -15.59
C ARG A 281 9.77 -6.25 -14.64
N MET A 282 8.95 -5.24 -14.46
CA MET A 282 9.17 -4.16 -13.49
C MET A 282 7.88 -3.84 -12.76
N VAL A 283 7.98 -3.34 -11.52
CA VAL A 283 6.82 -2.81 -10.78
C VAL A 283 6.95 -1.30 -10.66
N CYS A 284 5.94 -0.58 -11.15
CA CYS A 284 5.87 0.88 -11.03
C CYS A 284 5.71 1.29 -9.57
N MET A 285 6.54 2.22 -9.08
CA MET A 285 6.44 2.67 -7.68
C MET A 285 5.24 3.57 -7.39
N TYR A 286 4.61 4.14 -8.42
CA TYR A 286 3.51 5.09 -8.25
C TYR A 286 2.15 4.39 -8.19
N CYS A 287 1.98 3.28 -8.91
CA CYS A 287 0.71 2.55 -8.96
C CYS A 287 0.84 1.07 -8.60
N GLU A 288 2.05 0.60 -8.25
CA GLU A 288 2.36 -0.76 -7.79
C GLU A 288 1.96 -1.89 -8.75
N LYS A 289 1.67 -1.55 -10.01
CA LYS A 289 1.37 -2.54 -11.05
C LYS A 289 2.66 -3.06 -11.68
N GLU A 290 2.71 -4.37 -11.84
CA GLU A 290 3.75 -5.06 -12.59
C GLU A 290 3.49 -4.91 -14.10
N GLN A 291 4.54 -4.64 -14.86
CA GLN A 291 4.48 -4.47 -16.32
C GLN A 291 5.73 -5.05 -16.98
N ASP A 292 5.65 -5.28 -18.30
CA ASP A 292 6.81 -5.66 -19.10
C ASP A 292 7.81 -4.49 -19.19
N TYR A 293 9.06 -4.74 -18.79
CA TYR A 293 10.11 -3.72 -18.76
C TYR A 293 10.50 -3.21 -20.15
N ARG A 294 10.37 -4.04 -21.20
CA ARG A 294 10.83 -3.76 -22.57
C ARG A 294 9.80 -2.98 -23.39
N LYS A 295 8.51 -3.14 -23.09
CA LYS A 295 7.42 -2.53 -23.85
C LYS A 295 7.38 -1.00 -23.70
N LEU A 296 7.52 -0.50 -22.47
CA LEU A 296 7.46 0.93 -22.14
C LEU A 296 8.47 1.29 -21.05
N PRO A 297 9.79 1.29 -21.33
CA PRO A 297 10.83 1.39 -20.28
C PRO A 297 10.81 2.71 -19.49
N ASN A 298 10.25 3.77 -20.09
CA ASN A 298 10.18 5.10 -19.47
C ASN A 298 8.76 5.51 -19.08
N HIS A 299 7.74 4.66 -19.23
CA HIS A 299 6.36 4.99 -18.86
C HIS A 299 5.66 3.79 -18.21
N CYS A 300 4.80 4.06 -17.24
CA CYS A 300 3.92 3.03 -16.73
C CYS A 300 2.69 2.84 -17.63
N GLU A 301 2.41 1.62 -18.08
CA GLU A 301 1.23 1.27 -18.90
C GLU A 301 -0.09 1.56 -18.15
N TYR A 302 -0.07 1.54 -16.81
CA TYR A 302 -1.27 1.66 -15.98
C TYR A 302 -1.55 3.08 -15.49
N CYS A 303 -0.52 3.82 -15.08
CA CYS A 303 -0.69 5.18 -14.54
C CYS A 303 -0.07 6.29 -15.41
N ASN A 304 0.52 5.92 -16.55
CA ASN A 304 1.17 6.82 -17.51
C ASN A 304 2.31 7.68 -16.92
N GLN A 305 2.78 7.34 -15.72
CA GLN A 305 3.84 8.07 -15.05
C GLN A 305 5.18 7.85 -15.76
N HIS A 306 5.91 8.93 -15.99
CA HIS A 306 7.21 8.89 -16.64
C HIS A 306 8.32 8.44 -15.67
N HIS A 307 8.92 7.30 -15.95
CA HIS A 307 10.09 6.77 -15.25
C HIS A 307 11.37 7.32 -15.91
N LYS A 308 12.00 8.31 -15.28
CA LYS A 308 13.29 8.82 -15.76
C LYS A 308 14.35 7.71 -15.67
N GLY A 309 15.23 7.65 -16.67
CA GLY A 309 16.40 6.75 -16.64
C GLY A 309 17.18 6.89 -15.34
N VAL A 310 17.60 5.75 -14.76
CA VAL A 310 18.31 5.73 -13.48
C VAL A 310 19.70 6.35 -13.63
N VAL A 311 20.05 7.19 -12.66
CA VAL A 311 21.30 7.95 -12.56
C VAL A 311 22.14 7.27 -11.50
N SER A 312 23.31 6.77 -11.92
CA SER A 312 24.27 6.12 -11.04
C SER A 312 24.65 7.04 -9.87
N LYS A 313 24.80 6.45 -8.67
CA LYS A 313 25.29 7.15 -7.48
C LYS A 313 26.74 7.57 -7.64
#